data_AF-A0A927B1Q4-F1
#
_entry.id   AF-A0A927B1Q4-F1
#
_cell.length_a   1.000
_cell.length_b   1.000
_cell.length_c   1.000
_cell.angle_alpha   90.00
_cell.angle_beta   90.00
_cell.angle_gamma   90.00
#
_symmetry.space_group_name_H-M   'P 1'
#
loop_
_entity.id
_entity.type
_entity.pdbx_description
1 polymer ?
#
loop_
_entity_poly.entity_id
_entity_poly.type
_entity_poly.pdbx_seq_one_letter_code
_entity_poly.pdbx_strand_id
1 'polypeptide(L)'
;MKKGNLLNINPSEAQIKDTLRVLQKRLAEPGMKKPINRPVREGYEEAVNILVEDRRTYEGIDLDTVQSRSIAVLAVDYLNGECEKKFLVGVGLK
;
A
#
# COMPACT_ATOMS: atom_id res chain seq x y z
N MET A 1 22.41 -5.67 30.06
CA MET A 1 21.47 -4.89 29.23
C MET A 1 20.48 -5.86 28.59
N LYS A 2 19.17 -5.65 28.77
CA LYS A 2 18.12 -6.55 28.29
C LYS A 2 18.11 -6.53 26.75
N LYS A 3 18.26 -7.68 26.10
CA LYS A 3 17.96 -7.84 24.67
C LYS A 3 16.46 -7.58 24.51
N GLY A 4 16.11 -6.39 24.03
CA GLY A 4 14.74 -6.05 23.69
C GLY A 4 14.26 -7.02 22.63
N ASN A 5 13.21 -7.76 22.95
CA ASN A 5 12.47 -8.60 22.02
C ASN A 5 11.89 -7.66 20.96
N LEU A 6 12.53 -7.55 19.79
CA LEU A 6 11.99 -6.80 18.65
C LEU A 6 10.78 -7.58 18.17
N LEU A 7 9.59 -7.13 18.58
CA LEU A 7 8.33 -7.58 18.00
C LEU A 7 8.45 -7.49 16.48
N ASN A 8 8.12 -8.58 15.80
CA ASN A 8 8.10 -8.61 14.34
C ASN A 8 7.03 -7.60 13.87
N ILE A 9 7.45 -6.37 13.57
CA ILE A 9 6.59 -5.22 13.23
C ILE A 9 6.01 -5.34 11.82
N ASN A 10 6.57 -6.24 11.01
CA ASN A 10 6.08 -6.54 9.68
C ASN A 10 4.70 -7.20 9.74
N PRO A 11 3.79 -6.90 8.81
CA PRO A 11 2.49 -7.52 8.76
C PRO A 11 2.64 -9.03 8.50
N SER A 12 1.87 -9.82 9.23
CA SER A 12 1.66 -11.24 8.94
C SER A 12 0.96 -11.45 7.60
N GLU A 13 1.05 -12.65 7.04
CA GLU A 13 0.32 -13.03 5.82
C GLU A 13 -1.19 -12.78 5.93
N ALA A 14 -1.78 -13.02 7.10
CA ALA A 14 -3.19 -12.75 7.35
C ALA A 14 -3.52 -11.25 7.26
N GLN A 15 -2.62 -10.40 7.78
CA GLN A 15 -2.76 -8.94 7.69
C GLN A 15 -2.53 -8.45 6.25
N ILE A 16 -1.57 -9.02 5.51
CA ILE A 16 -1.36 -8.71 4.08
C ILE A 16 -2.61 -9.08 3.28
N LYS A 17 -3.16 -10.28 3.47
CA LYS A 17 -4.39 -10.75 2.80
C LYS A 17 -5.60 -9.86 3.10
N ASP A 18 -5.75 -9.43 4.35
CA ASP A 18 -6.81 -8.49 4.73
C ASP A 18 -6.58 -7.09 4.11
N THR A 19 -5.34 -6.62 4.03
CA THR A 19 -5.00 -5.36 3.37
C THR A 19 -5.27 -5.41 1.87
N LEU A 20 -4.90 -6.49 1.19
CA LEU A 20 -5.24 -6.74 -0.21
C LEU A 20 -6.76 -6.71 -0.43
N ARG A 21 -7.55 -7.36 0.42
CA ARG A 21 -9.02 -7.32 0.34
C ARG A 21 -9.56 -5.88 0.45
N VAL A 22 -9.00 -5.08 1.34
CA VAL A 22 -9.42 -3.67 1.50
C VAL A 22 -9.02 -2.83 0.28
N LEU A 23 -7.80 -2.98 -0.24
CA LEU A 23 -7.37 -2.28 -1.46
C LEU A 23 -8.25 -2.64 -2.66
N GLN A 24 -8.57 -3.92 -2.84
CA GLN A 24 -9.49 -4.37 -3.90
C GLN A 24 -10.89 -3.76 -3.75
N LYS A 25 -11.39 -3.65 -2.52
CA LYS A 25 -12.67 -2.97 -2.25
C LYS A 25 -12.59 -1.48 -2.61
N ARG A 26 -11.49 -0.79 -2.26
CA ARG A 26 -11.26 0.63 -2.62
C ARG A 26 -11.21 0.80 -4.14
N LEU A 27 -10.49 -0.07 -4.85
CA LEU A 27 -10.38 -0.05 -6.33
C LEU A 27 -11.74 -0.25 -7.01
N ALA A 28 -12.65 -1.00 -6.40
CA ALA A 28 -14.01 -1.21 -6.89
C ALA A 28 -14.98 -0.03 -6.63
N GLU A 29 -14.57 0.99 -5.87
CA GLU A 29 -15.44 2.14 -5.57
C GLU A 29 -15.80 2.90 -6.86
N PRO A 30 -17.07 3.34 -7.03
CA PRO A 30 -17.49 4.06 -8.23
C PRO A 30 -16.66 5.31 -8.53
N GLY A 31 -16.18 6.01 -7.48
CA GLY A 31 -15.33 7.20 -7.60
C GLY A 31 -13.96 6.94 -8.23
N MET A 32 -13.44 5.71 -8.14
CA MET A 32 -12.13 5.30 -8.67
C MET A 32 -12.09 5.36 -10.20
N LYS A 33 -13.24 5.24 -10.86
CA LYS A 33 -13.35 5.31 -12.33
C LYS A 33 -13.24 6.73 -12.88
N LYS A 34 -13.38 7.76 -12.03
CA LYS A 34 -13.28 9.16 -12.47
C LYS A 34 -11.84 9.47 -12.89
N PRO A 35 -11.62 10.17 -14.03
CA PRO A 35 -10.27 10.51 -14.48
C PRO A 35 -9.43 11.28 -13.45
N ILE A 36 -10.07 12.14 -12.65
CA ILE A 36 -9.39 12.89 -11.57
C ILE A 36 -8.75 11.99 -10.50
N ASN A 37 -9.26 10.76 -10.36
CA ASN A 37 -8.80 9.76 -9.41
C ASN A 37 -7.85 8.73 -10.03
N ARG A 38 -7.47 8.90 -11.31
CA ARG A 38 -6.47 8.05 -11.98
C ARG A 38 -5.18 7.87 -11.15
N PRO A 39 -4.58 8.93 -10.55
CA PRO A 39 -3.40 8.76 -9.71
C PRO A 39 -3.60 7.84 -8.50
N VAL A 40 -4.75 7.94 -7.83
CA VAL A 40 -5.06 7.10 -6.68
C VAL A 40 -5.27 5.66 -7.12
N ARG A 41 -5.97 5.46 -8.24
CA ARG A 41 -6.18 4.14 -8.84
C ARG A 41 -4.86 3.46 -9.20
N GLU A 42 -4.01 4.11 -9.98
CA GLU A 42 -2.71 3.58 -10.41
C GLU A 42 -1.82 3.28 -9.19
N GLY A 43 -1.81 4.16 -8.18
CA GLY A 43 -1.09 3.91 -6.93
C GLY A 43 -1.60 2.69 -6.17
N TYR A 44 -2.92 2.48 -6.09
CA TYR A 44 -3.49 1.30 -5.45
C TYR A 44 -3.30 0.01 -6.26
N GLU A 45 -3.33 0.09 -7.59
CA GLU A 45 -2.99 -1.04 -8.45
C GLU A 45 -1.55 -1.49 -8.21
N GLU A 46 -0.59 -0.54 -8.14
CA GLU A 46 0.80 -0.88 -7.84
C GLU A 46 1.00 -1.34 -6.38
N ALA A 47 0.27 -0.76 -5.42
CA ALA A 47 0.28 -1.24 -4.05
C ALA A 47 -0.17 -2.71 -3.95
N VAL A 48 -1.16 -3.13 -4.75
CA VAL A 48 -1.56 -4.55 -4.82
C VAL A 48 -0.42 -5.41 -5.34
N ASN A 49 0.25 -5.00 -6.42
CA ASN A 49 1.40 -5.74 -6.99
C ASN A 49 2.50 -5.89 -5.94
N ILE A 50 2.90 -4.80 -5.28
CA ILE A 50 3.92 -4.77 -4.23
C ILE A 50 3.60 -5.77 -3.11
N LEU A 51 2.35 -5.77 -2.62
CA LEU A 51 1.93 -6.68 -1.55
C LEU A 51 1.87 -8.16 -2.00
N VAL A 52 1.52 -8.43 -3.26
CA VAL A 52 1.48 -9.80 -3.81
C VAL A 52 2.88 -10.34 -4.05
N GLU A 53 3.79 -9.50 -4.52
CA GLU A 53 5.17 -9.87 -4.82
C GLU A 53 6.08 -9.88 -3.57
N ASP A 54 5.57 -9.42 -2.42
CA ASP A 54 6.36 -9.12 -1.22
C ASP A 54 7.56 -8.20 -1.52
N ARG A 55 7.34 -7.18 -2.38
CA ARG A 55 8.38 -6.25 -2.82
C ARG A 55 8.71 -5.27 -1.69
N ARG A 56 9.87 -5.46 -1.05
CA ARG A 56 10.28 -4.71 0.16
C ARG A 56 11.21 -3.52 -0.09
N THR A 57 11.46 -3.19 -1.35
CA THR A 57 12.27 -2.04 -1.76
C THR A 57 11.45 -1.11 -2.66
N TYR A 58 11.88 0.15 -2.78
CA TYR A 58 11.26 1.12 -3.67
C TYR A 58 11.65 0.95 -5.15
N GLU A 59 12.50 -0.03 -5.46
CA GLU A 59 12.97 -0.30 -6.81
C GLU A 59 11.80 -0.75 -7.70
N GLY A 60 11.77 -0.25 -8.94
CA GLY A 60 10.70 -0.57 -9.89
C GLY A 60 9.39 0.21 -9.70
N ILE A 61 9.29 1.11 -8.71
CA ILE A 61 8.17 2.05 -8.62
C ILE A 61 8.34 3.13 -9.69
N ASP A 62 7.76 2.91 -10.86
CA ASP A 62 7.77 3.83 -12.00
C ASP A 62 6.35 4.27 -12.35
N LEU A 63 5.86 5.31 -11.66
CA LEU A 63 4.52 5.87 -11.88
C LEU A 63 4.63 7.37 -12.16
N ASP A 64 3.78 7.88 -13.04
CA ASP A 64 3.86 9.27 -13.54
C ASP A 64 3.73 10.34 -12.44
N THR A 65 2.81 10.14 -11.50
CA THR A 65 2.43 11.18 -10.54
C THR A 65 3.06 11.00 -9.17
N VAL A 66 3.31 12.11 -8.48
CA VAL A 66 3.76 12.06 -7.07
C VAL A 66 2.77 11.29 -6.20
N GLN A 67 1.47 11.53 -6.39
CA GLN A 67 0.43 10.88 -5.59
C GLN A 67 0.42 9.36 -5.75
N SER A 68 0.51 8.87 -6.99
CA SER A 68 0.56 7.43 -7.26
C SER A 68 1.83 6.79 -6.69
N ARG A 69 3.00 7.43 -6.85
CA ARG A 69 4.26 6.97 -6.24
C ARG A 69 4.21 6.94 -4.71
N SER A 70 3.65 7.97 -4.07
CA SER A 70 3.52 8.01 -2.60
C SER A 70 2.66 6.86 -2.07
N ILE A 71 1.60 6.47 -2.78
CA ILE A 71 0.78 5.31 -2.41
C ILE A 71 1.58 4.00 -2.53
N ALA A 72 2.34 3.83 -3.61
CA ALA A 72 3.19 2.65 -3.79
C ALA A 72 4.27 2.55 -2.70
N VAL A 73 4.90 3.68 -2.33
CA VAL A 73 5.86 3.76 -1.21
C VAL A 73 5.21 3.33 0.11
N LEU A 74 3.99 3.79 0.41
CA LEU A 74 3.26 3.35 1.61
C LEU A 74 3.02 1.83 1.66
N ALA A 75 2.93 1.16 0.50
CA ALA A 75 2.81 -0.30 0.46
C ALA A 75 4.11 -0.99 0.89
N VAL A 76 5.26 -0.48 0.43
CA VAL A 76 6.59 -0.95 0.86
C VAL A 76 6.80 -0.68 2.35
N ASP A 77 6.52 0.54 2.81
CA ASP A 77 6.64 0.95 4.21
C ASP A 77 5.74 0.07 5.10
N TYR A 78 4.53 -0.26 4.64
CA TYR A 78 3.64 -1.18 5.34
C TYR A 78 4.24 -2.60 5.44
N LEU A 79 4.78 -3.17 4.36
CA LEU A 79 5.44 -4.49 4.41
C LEU A 79 6.63 -4.51 5.37
N ASN A 80 7.35 -3.39 5.48
CA ASN A 80 8.51 -3.25 6.36
C ASN A 80 8.14 -2.83 7.80
N GLY A 81 6.84 -2.72 8.11
CA GLY A 81 6.38 -2.35 9.45
C GLY A 81 6.63 -0.89 9.84
N GLU A 82 6.92 -0.04 8.85
CA GLU A 82 7.24 1.39 9.02
C GLU A 82 5.97 2.25 9.06
N CYS A 83 4.86 1.73 8.53
CA CYS A 83 3.56 2.38 8.62
C CYS A 83 2.42 1.42 8.94
N GLU A 84 1.34 1.94 9.54
CA GLU A 84 0.11 1.18 9.75
C GLU A 84 -0.73 1.11 8.47
N LYS A 85 -1.48 0.00 8.31
CA LYS A 85 -2.46 -0.22 7.23
C LYS A 85 -3.33 1.00 6.91
N LYS A 86 -3.78 1.73 7.93
CA LYS A 86 -4.70 2.87 7.79
C LYS A 86 -4.14 3.99 6.90
N PHE A 87 -2.82 4.17 6.86
CA PHE A 87 -2.18 5.19 6.02
C PHE A 87 -2.21 4.78 4.55
N LEU A 88 -1.91 3.52 4.26
CA LEU A 88 -1.99 2.98 2.90
C LEU A 88 -3.42 3.01 2.35
N VAL A 89 -4.39 2.43 3.07
CA VAL A 89 -5.77 2.29 2.55
C VAL A 89 -6.62 3.56 2.69
N GLY A 90 -6.15 4.55 3.44
CA GLY A 90 -6.88 5.77 3.79
C GLY A 90 -6.72 6.93 2.81
N VAL A 91 -5.93 6.78 1.75
CA VAL A 91 -5.73 7.85 0.76
C VAL A 91 -7.05 8.18 0.06
N GLY A 92 -7.53 9.42 0.27
CA GLY A 92 -8.82 9.89 -0.20
C GLY A 92 -8.92 10.05 -1.71
N LEU A 93 -10.15 9.96 -2.21
CA LEU A 93 -10.50 10.34 -3.58
C LEU A 93 -10.75 11.85 -3.66
N LYS A 94 -10.57 12.41 -4.86
CA LYS A 94 -10.96 13.78 -5.23
C LYS A 94 -12.37 13.82 -5.78
#